data_AF-A0A8T5F9B1-F1
#
_entry.id   AF-A0A8T5F9B1-F1
#
_cell.length_a   1.000
_cell.length_b   1.000
_cell.length_c   1.000
_cell.angle_alpha   90.00
_cell.angle_beta   90.00
_cell.angle_gamma   90.00
#
_symmetry.space_group_name_H-M   'P 1'
#
loop_
_entity.id
_entity.type
_entity.pdbx_description
1 polymer ?
#
loop_
_entity_poly.entity_id
_entity_poly.type
_entity_poly.pdbx_seq_one_letter_code
_entity_poly.pdbx_strand_id
1 'polypeptide(L)'
;MDPLVRFKDAHSKGIIPDDMYELVVKRFPIVVAGINRIEKASGIRYPVAYVEPSLVISSPNPNSYEYGILFARTIPVLFDEKFQVVIQISAPLIAYGLKGTIHAILAHEFLHFIELIRKISKMDLLSDEISGNLFENVYSDETRLFEPRVVFKDR
;
A
#
# COMPACT_ATOMS: atom_id res chain seq x y z
N MET A 1 16.64 2.55 1.02
CA MET A 1 15.99 3.63 1.78
C MET A 1 15.39 3.02 3.03
N ASP A 2 15.51 3.67 4.18
CA ASP A 2 14.89 3.21 5.43
C ASP A 2 13.36 3.39 5.36
N PRO A 3 12.55 2.31 5.37
CA PRO A 3 11.09 2.41 5.29
C PRO A 3 10.47 3.22 6.43
N LEU A 4 11.16 3.34 7.56
CA LEU A 4 10.67 4.04 8.74
C LEU A 4 11.08 5.52 8.78
N VAL A 5 11.77 6.05 7.76
CA VAL A 5 12.32 7.42 7.80
C VAL A 5 11.28 8.48 8.13
N ARG A 6 10.10 8.44 7.50
CA ARG A 6 9.00 9.41 7.78
C ARG A 6 8.39 9.20 9.16
N PHE A 7 8.35 7.96 9.63
CA PHE A 7 7.83 7.62 10.95
C PHE A 7 8.78 8.09 12.07
N LYS A 8 10.09 7.90 11.90
CA LYS A 8 11.14 8.42 12.78
C LYS A 8 11.14 9.94 12.85
N ASP A 9 10.98 10.61 11.70
CA ASP A 9 10.87 12.07 11.64
C ASP A 9 9.63 12.57 12.43
N ALA A 10 8.47 11.92 12.26
CA ALA A 10 7.26 12.27 12.99
C ALA A 10 7.39 12.07 14.51
N HIS A 11 8.06 11.01 14.95
CA HIS A 11 8.41 10.79 16.36
C HIS A 11 9.34 11.89 16.88
N SER A 12 10.39 12.23 16.14
CA SER A 12 11.34 13.30 16.53
C SER A 12 10.68 14.68 16.66
N LYS A 13 9.58 14.92 15.94
CA LYS A 13 8.77 16.15 15.99
C LYS A 13 7.69 16.12 17.07
N GLY A 14 7.59 15.05 17.85
CA GLY A 14 6.59 14.89 18.91
C GLY A 14 5.17 14.63 18.40
N ILE A 15 5.01 14.27 17.12
CA ILE A 15 3.69 13.94 16.54
C ILE A 15 3.24 12.55 16.99
N ILE A 16 4.20 11.63 17.13
CA ILE A 16 3.97 10.25 17.55
C ILE A 16 4.51 10.07 18.98
N PRO A 17 3.69 9.61 19.93
CA PRO A 17 4.15 9.26 21.28
C PRO A 17 5.14 8.08 21.29
N ASP A 18 5.97 7.99 22.34
CA ASP A 18 7.02 6.97 22.47
C ASP A 18 6.47 5.54 22.44
N ASP A 19 5.38 5.28 23.17
CA ASP A 19 4.74 3.96 23.24
C ASP A 19 4.25 3.48 21.87
N MET A 20 3.67 4.39 21.08
CA MET A 20 3.25 4.13 19.71
C MET A 20 4.44 3.87 18.79
N TYR A 21 5.50 4.67 18.91
CA TYR A 21 6.72 4.50 18.12
C TYR A 21 7.35 3.13 18.38
N GLU A 22 7.55 2.77 19.65
CA GLU A 22 8.10 1.49 20.07
C GLU A 22 7.24 0.32 19.58
N LEU A 23 5.91 0.43 19.67
CA LEU A 23 4.98 -0.60 19.21
C LEU A 23 5.13 -0.87 17.70
N VAL A 24 5.16 0.20 16.89
CA VAL A 24 5.29 0.07 15.42
C VAL A 24 6.65 -0.50 15.06
N VAL A 25 7.75 -0.01 15.66
CA VAL A 25 9.10 -0.53 15.41
C VAL A 25 9.21 -2.00 15.79
N LYS A 26 8.66 -2.39 16.95
CA LYS A 26 8.63 -3.79 17.42
C LYS A 26 7.88 -4.72 16.47
N ARG A 27 6.81 -4.23 15.83
CA ARG A 27 5.95 -5.01 14.92
C ARG A 27 6.37 -4.93 13.46
N PHE A 28 7.22 -3.96 13.09
CA PHE A 28 7.71 -3.79 11.72
C PHE A 28 8.32 -5.05 11.08
N PRO A 29 9.00 -5.96 11.82
CA PRO A 29 9.46 -7.23 11.25
C PRO A 29 8.36 -8.09 10.62
N ILE A 30 7.10 -7.93 11.03
CA ILE A 30 5.95 -8.61 10.41
C ILE A 30 5.77 -8.15 8.96
N VAL A 31 5.94 -6.85 8.69
CA VAL A 31 5.87 -6.26 7.35
C VAL A 31 7.00 -6.80 6.49
N VAL A 32 8.24 -6.77 7.00
CA VAL A 32 9.43 -7.30 6.31
C VAL A 32 9.22 -8.77 5.94
N ALA A 33 8.71 -9.59 6.88
CA ALA A 33 8.42 -10.99 6.61
C ALA A 33 7.32 -11.17 5.54
N GLY A 34 6.31 -10.30 5.51
CA GLY A 34 5.26 -10.29 4.50
C GLY A 34 5.81 -9.99 3.11
N ILE A 35 6.61 -8.93 3.00
CA ILE A 35 7.31 -8.52 1.77
C ILE A 35 8.18 -9.68 1.25
N ASN A 36 9.05 -10.24 2.10
CA ASN A 36 9.94 -11.34 1.71
C ASN A 36 9.16 -12.56 1.20
N ARG A 37 8.00 -12.87 1.80
CA ARG A 37 7.14 -13.95 1.35
C ARG A 37 6.56 -13.67 -0.04
N ILE A 38 6.11 -12.44 -0.28
CA ILE A 38 5.56 -12.00 -1.57
C ILE A 38 6.64 -12.06 -2.66
N GLU A 39 7.85 -11.55 -2.38
CA GLU A 39 8.97 -11.62 -3.32
C GLU A 39 9.36 -13.06 -3.65
N LYS A 40 9.45 -13.92 -2.63
CA LYS A 40 9.75 -15.34 -2.82
C LYS A 40 8.68 -16.06 -3.65
N ALA A 41 7.40 -15.78 -3.38
CA ALA A 41 6.28 -16.44 -4.05
C ALA A 41 6.06 -15.95 -5.50
N SER A 42 6.36 -14.68 -5.78
CA SER A 42 6.18 -14.07 -7.11
C SER A 42 7.43 -14.14 -7.99
N GLY A 43 8.62 -14.20 -7.39
CA GLY A 43 9.90 -14.04 -8.10
C GLY A 43 10.17 -12.60 -8.56
N ILE A 44 9.37 -11.63 -8.10
CA ILE A 44 9.48 -10.21 -8.45
C ILE A 44 9.83 -9.42 -7.19
N ARG A 45 10.69 -8.41 -7.32
CA ARG A 45 11.01 -7.52 -6.19
C ARG A 45 9.80 -6.67 -5.82
N TYR A 46 9.54 -6.56 -4.53
CA TYR A 46 8.50 -5.70 -4.00
C TYR A 46 8.88 -4.24 -4.27
N PRO A 47 7.93 -3.37 -4.66
CA PRO A 47 8.22 -1.96 -4.84
C PRO A 47 8.68 -1.34 -3.51
N VAL A 48 9.34 -0.18 -3.58
CA VAL A 48 9.78 0.51 -2.36
C VAL A 48 8.56 0.78 -1.48
N ALA A 49 8.68 0.47 -0.19
CA ALA A 49 7.63 0.71 0.78
C ALA A 49 8.11 1.63 1.90
N TYR A 50 7.21 2.45 2.44
CA TYR A 50 7.49 3.30 3.60
C TYR A 50 6.29 3.35 4.56
N VAL A 51 6.58 3.70 5.81
CA VAL A 51 5.57 3.83 6.86
C VAL A 51 5.11 5.28 6.98
N GLU A 52 3.81 5.49 6.80
CA GLU A 52 3.13 6.75 7.04
C GLU A 52 2.61 6.79 8.48
N PRO A 53 2.96 7.82 9.29
CA PRO A 53 2.49 7.92 10.67
C PRO A 53 0.96 7.99 10.80
N SER A 54 0.30 8.52 9.76
CA SER A 54 -1.13 8.82 9.75
C SER A 54 -1.96 7.74 9.04
N LEU A 55 -3.26 7.74 9.35
CA LEU A 55 -4.28 6.98 8.62
C LEU A 55 -4.95 7.94 7.62
N VAL A 56 -5.19 7.49 6.39
CA VAL A 56 -5.88 8.30 5.39
C VAL A 56 -7.34 7.91 5.35
N ILE A 57 -8.21 8.93 5.42
CA ILE A 57 -9.66 8.79 5.27
C ILE A 57 -10.05 9.38 3.91
N SER A 58 -10.82 8.60 3.17
CA SER A 58 -11.38 8.97 1.88
C SER A 58 -12.89 9.17 2.00
N SER A 59 -13.43 10.15 1.28
CA SER A 59 -14.87 10.40 1.17
C SER A 59 -15.22 10.65 -0.30
N PRO A 60 -16.32 10.12 -0.83
CA PRO A 60 -16.73 10.34 -2.21
C PRO A 60 -17.13 11.81 -2.44
N ASN A 61 -17.68 12.48 -1.43
CA ASN A 61 -17.87 13.93 -1.44
C ASN A 61 -17.73 14.53 -0.02
N PRO A 62 -17.52 15.85 0.14
CA PRO A 62 -17.31 16.46 1.44
C PRO A 62 -18.52 16.36 2.41
N ASN A 63 -19.70 16.06 1.88
CA ASN A 63 -20.97 16.03 2.63
C ASN A 63 -21.51 14.60 2.85
N SER A 64 -20.78 13.57 2.41
CA SER A 64 -21.19 12.18 2.61
C SER A 64 -20.68 11.65 3.93
N TYR A 65 -21.49 10.82 4.58
CA TYR A 65 -21.10 10.09 5.79
C TYR A 65 -20.43 8.74 5.47
N GLU A 66 -20.15 8.48 4.19
CA GLU A 66 -19.46 7.29 3.70
C GLU A 66 -17.96 7.54 3.67
N TYR A 67 -17.23 6.89 4.58
CA TYR A 67 -15.80 7.03 4.70
C TYR A 67 -15.08 5.71 4.42
N GLY A 68 -14.08 5.76 3.54
CA GLY A 68 -13.15 4.66 3.31
C GLY A 68 -11.86 4.87 4.10
N ILE A 69 -11.45 3.88 4.88
CA ILE A 69 -10.16 3.89 5.58
C ILE A 69 -9.11 3.22 4.69
N LEU A 70 -8.04 3.94 4.40
CA LEU A 70 -6.92 3.43 3.59
C LEU A 70 -5.75 3.07 4.50
N PHE A 71 -5.57 1.76 4.71
CA PHE A 71 -4.49 1.23 5.55
C PHE A 71 -3.15 1.11 4.82
N ALA A 72 -3.18 0.94 3.50
CA ALA A 72 -2.03 0.99 2.62
C ALA A 72 -2.46 1.54 1.25
N ARG A 73 -1.50 2.02 0.46
CA ARG A 73 -1.76 2.59 -0.87
C ARG A 73 -0.59 2.37 -1.81
N THR A 74 -0.89 1.99 -3.04
CA THR A 74 0.06 1.94 -4.16
C THR A 74 0.05 3.29 -4.89
N ILE A 75 1.16 4.02 -4.81
CA ILE A 75 1.26 5.41 -5.28
C ILE A 75 2.30 5.50 -6.40
N PRO A 76 1.90 5.85 -7.64
CA PRO A 76 2.84 6.27 -8.66
C PRO A 76 3.42 7.66 -8.31
N VAL A 77 4.73 7.79 -8.37
CA VAL A 77 5.45 9.04 -8.13
C VAL A 77 6.44 9.32 -9.26
N LEU A 78 6.62 10.60 -9.56
CA LEU A 78 7.69 11.11 -10.42
C LEU A 78 8.74 11.74 -9.52
N PHE A 79 9.95 11.16 -9.53
CA PHE A 79 11.07 11.64 -8.74
C PHE A 79 12.31 11.72 -9.64
N ASP A 80 12.95 12.88 -9.72
CA ASP A 80 14.07 13.15 -10.63
C ASP A 80 13.81 12.68 -12.08
N GLU A 81 12.63 13.04 -12.62
CA GLU A 81 12.16 12.64 -13.96
C GLU A 81 12.01 11.13 -14.18
N LYS A 82 12.15 10.32 -13.11
CA LYS A 82 11.95 8.87 -13.15
C LYS A 82 10.61 8.52 -12.55
N PHE A 83 9.85 7.71 -13.27
CA PHE A 83 8.65 7.08 -12.76
C PHE A 83 9.01 5.97 -11.77
N GLN A 84 8.40 6.00 -10.61
CA GLN A 84 8.53 4.96 -9.59
C GLN A 84 7.16 4.67 -8.98
N VAL A 85 6.92 3.41 -8.60
CA VAL A 85 5.76 3.04 -7.78
C VAL A 85 6.24 2.76 -6.36
N VAL A 86 5.53 3.33 -5.39
CA VAL A 86 5.84 3.22 -3.97
C VAL A 86 4.60 2.73 -3.22
N ILE A 87 4.77 1.82 -2.27
CA ILE A 87 3.69 1.38 -1.39
C ILE A 87 3.80 2.11 -0.05
N GLN A 88 2.80 2.92 0.26
CA GLN A 88 2.65 3.56 1.56
C GLN A 88 1.90 2.62 2.49
N ILE A 89 2.42 2.38 3.69
CA ILE A 89 1.80 1.55 4.72
C ILE A 89 1.51 2.41 5.94
N SER A 90 0.27 2.44 6.42
CA SER A 90 -0.07 3.23 7.61
C SER A 90 0.51 2.59 8.89
N ALA A 91 1.04 3.42 9.79
CA ALA A 91 1.53 2.99 11.09
C ALA A 91 0.43 2.29 11.94
N PRO A 92 -0.84 2.74 11.95
CA PRO A 92 -1.93 2.03 12.61
C PRO A 92 -2.13 0.59 12.14
N LEU A 93 -1.97 0.30 10.84
CA LEU A 93 -2.03 -1.07 10.33
C LEU A 93 -0.93 -1.94 10.96
N ILE A 94 0.28 -1.41 11.12
CA ILE A 94 1.41 -2.15 11.69
C ILE A 94 1.22 -2.34 13.19
N ALA A 95 0.78 -1.30 13.90
CA ALA A 95 0.55 -1.29 15.33
C ALA A 95 -0.54 -2.31 15.74
N TYR A 96 -1.66 -2.32 15.03
CA TYR A 96 -2.87 -3.02 15.48
C TYR A 96 -3.33 -4.16 14.57
N GLY A 97 -2.88 -4.21 13.32
CA GLY A 97 -3.26 -5.26 12.38
C GLY A 97 -2.73 -6.63 12.78
N LEU A 98 -3.56 -7.67 12.61
CA LEU A 98 -3.12 -9.05 12.76
C LEU A 98 -2.06 -9.38 11.70
N LYS A 99 -1.16 -10.33 11.99
CA LYS A 99 -0.12 -10.76 11.03
C LYS A 99 -0.72 -11.14 9.67
N GLY A 100 -1.81 -11.91 9.68
CA GLY A 100 -2.51 -12.32 8.46
C GLY A 100 -3.07 -11.12 7.69
N THR A 101 -3.66 -10.15 8.39
CA THR A 101 -4.20 -8.92 7.79
C THR A 101 -3.10 -8.06 7.16
N ILE A 102 -1.98 -7.84 7.86
CA ILE A 102 -0.82 -7.11 7.33
C ILE A 102 -0.33 -7.80 6.04
N HIS A 103 -0.17 -9.13 6.07
CA HIS A 103 0.31 -9.88 4.91
C HIS A 103 -0.68 -9.83 3.73
N ALA A 104 -1.97 -9.94 4.01
CA ALA A 104 -3.01 -9.86 2.99
C ALA A 104 -3.04 -8.48 2.33
N ILE A 105 -2.98 -7.40 3.10
CA ILE A 105 -2.93 -6.03 2.56
C ILE A 105 -1.66 -5.81 1.75
N LEU A 106 -0.49 -6.27 2.22
CA LEU A 106 0.75 -6.17 1.44
C LEU A 106 0.67 -6.90 0.09
N ALA A 107 0.04 -8.08 0.08
CA ALA A 107 -0.18 -8.84 -1.15
C ALA A 107 -1.18 -8.14 -2.07
N HIS A 108 -2.24 -7.56 -1.52
CA HIS A 108 -3.24 -6.79 -2.26
C HIS A 108 -2.60 -5.56 -2.96
N GLU A 109 -1.83 -4.75 -2.23
CA GLU A 109 -1.10 -3.62 -2.81
C GLU A 109 -0.04 -4.06 -3.84
N PHE A 110 0.56 -5.23 -3.65
CA PHE A 110 1.46 -5.79 -4.66
C PHE A 110 0.75 -6.13 -5.97
N LEU A 111 -0.48 -6.64 -5.91
CA LEU A 111 -1.28 -6.89 -7.11
C LEU A 111 -1.63 -5.57 -7.82
N HIS A 112 -1.96 -4.51 -7.07
CA HIS A 112 -2.13 -3.16 -7.62
C HIS A 112 -0.89 -2.66 -8.33
N PHE A 113 0.29 -2.87 -7.75
CA PHE A 113 1.56 -2.55 -8.40
C PHE A 113 1.74 -3.30 -9.72
N ILE A 114 1.53 -4.62 -9.75
CA ILE A 114 1.67 -5.41 -10.98
C ILE A 114 0.67 -4.97 -12.04
N GLU A 115 -0.57 -4.67 -11.66
CA GLU A 115 -1.61 -4.18 -12.57
C GLU A 115 -1.24 -2.83 -13.17
N LEU A 116 -0.73 -1.90 -12.35
CA LEU A 116 -0.24 -0.60 -12.83
C LEU A 116 0.90 -0.77 -13.84
N ILE A 117 1.88 -1.63 -13.56
CA ILE A 117 2.97 -1.93 -14.50
C ILE A 117 2.45 -2.54 -15.80
N ARG A 118 1.45 -3.44 -15.74
CA ARG A 118 0.81 -4.01 -16.93
C ARG A 118 0.17 -2.93 -17.80
N LYS A 119 -0.64 -2.05 -17.20
CA LYS A 119 -1.32 -0.94 -17.91
C LYS A 119 -0.31 -0.02 -18.61
N ILE A 120 0.77 0.34 -17.91
CA ILE A 120 1.86 1.15 -18.48
C ILE A 120 2.53 0.40 -19.64
N SER A 121 2.87 -0.87 -19.46
CA SER A 121 3.59 -1.67 -20.47
C SER A 121 2.79 -1.90 -21.75
N LYS A 122 1.45 -1.97 -21.67
CA LYS A 122 0.58 -2.16 -22.84
C LYS A 122 0.18 -0.86 -23.53
N MET A 123 0.59 0.30 -22.99
CA MET A 123 0.09 1.62 -23.41
C MET A 123 -1.45 1.71 -23.38
N ASP A 124 -2.11 0.92 -22.51
CA ASP A 124 -3.56 0.97 -22.25
C ASP A 124 -3.97 2.26 -21.50
N LEU A 125 -3.03 3.19 -21.27
CA LEU A 125 -3.27 4.52 -20.71
C LEU A 125 -3.81 5.53 -21.75
N LEU A 126 -4.28 5.08 -22.90
CA LEU A 126 -5.05 5.91 -23.81
C LEU A 126 -6.49 5.98 -23.29
N SER A 127 -6.70 6.96 -22.38
CA SER A 127 -8.00 7.56 -22.04
C SER A 127 -9.19 6.60 -22.03
N ASP A 128 -9.47 5.95 -20.92
CA ASP A 128 -10.85 5.53 -20.64
C ASP A 128 -11.23 5.57 -19.16
N GLU A 129 -12.37 6.21 -18.94
CA GLU A 129 -13.19 6.40 -17.73
C GLU A 129 -12.55 7.10 -16.53
N ILE A 130 -12.83 8.41 -16.42
CA ILE A 130 -12.79 9.14 -15.16
C ILE A 130 -13.81 8.46 -14.24
N SER A 131 -13.33 7.54 -13.38
CA SER A 131 -14.15 6.91 -12.36
C SER A 131 -14.65 8.01 -11.42
N GLY A 132 -15.96 8.23 -11.38
CA GLY A 132 -16.56 9.40 -10.74
C GLY A 132 -16.46 9.38 -9.22
N ASN A 133 -16.13 8.22 -8.62
CA ASN A 133 -16.08 8.06 -7.17
C ASN A 133 -15.09 6.99 -6.69
N LEU A 134 -14.46 7.22 -5.53
CA LEU A 134 -13.52 6.28 -4.89
C LEU A 134 -14.17 4.93 -4.50
N PHE A 135 -15.49 4.90 -4.34
CA PHE A 135 -16.27 3.69 -4.05
C PHE A 135 -16.48 2.82 -5.30
N GLU A 136 -16.59 3.44 -6.48
CA GLU A 136 -16.54 2.71 -7.75
C GLU A 136 -15.14 2.15 -8.01
N ASN A 137 -14.08 2.83 -7.54
CA ASN A 137 -12.72 2.28 -7.58
C ASN A 137 -12.55 1.06 -6.67
N VAL A 138 -13.15 1.02 -5.46
CA VAL A 138 -13.14 -0.18 -4.61
C VAL A 138 -13.90 -1.36 -5.26
N TYR A 139 -15.05 -1.10 -5.88
CA TYR A 139 -15.83 -2.13 -6.60
C TYR A 139 -15.17 -2.59 -7.92
N SER A 140 -14.49 -1.68 -8.61
CA SER A 140 -13.74 -2.03 -9.83
C SER A 140 -12.36 -2.65 -9.51
N ASP A 141 -11.79 -2.37 -8.34
CA ASP A 141 -10.58 -3.02 -7.82
C ASP A 141 -10.79 -4.53 -7.65
N GLU A 142 -11.92 -4.97 -7.10
CA GLU A 142 -12.20 -6.42 -6.94
C GLU A 142 -12.40 -7.16 -8.27
N THR A 143 -12.79 -6.46 -9.35
CA THR A 143 -13.14 -7.08 -10.63
C THR A 143 -12.02 -7.03 -11.67
N ARG A 144 -11.01 -6.17 -11.50
CA ARG A 144 -9.92 -5.95 -12.49
C ARG A 144 -8.54 -6.45 -12.05
N LEU A 145 -8.38 -6.92 -10.81
CA LEU A 145 -7.10 -7.45 -10.32
C LEU A 145 -6.79 -8.85 -10.85
N PHE A 146 -5.49 -9.18 -10.92
CA PHE A 146 -5.04 -10.54 -11.20
C PHE A 146 -5.54 -11.51 -10.14
N GLU A 147 -5.95 -12.71 -10.55
CA GLU A 147 -6.18 -13.79 -9.60
C GLU A 147 -4.87 -14.11 -8.85
N PRO A 148 -4.87 -14.15 -7.49
CA PRO A 148 -3.66 -14.36 -6.71
C PRO A 148 -2.85 -15.60 -7.13
N ARG A 149 -3.50 -16.65 -7.62
CA ARG A 149 -2.85 -17.90 -8.07
C ARG A 149 -1.99 -17.75 -9.33
N VAL A 150 -2.23 -16.71 -10.12
CA VAL A 150 -1.44 -16.42 -11.32
C VAL A 150 -0.11 -15.76 -10.95
N VAL A 151 -0.10 -15.01 -9.84
CA VAL A 151 1.06 -14.23 -9.39
C VAL A 151 1.87 -14.97 -8.32
N PHE A 152 1.22 -15.67 -7.40
CA PHE A 152 1.87 -16.39 -6.31
C PHE A 152 1.98 -17.89 -6.60
N LYS A 153 3.21 -18.42 -6.61
CA LYS A 153 3.48 -19.85 -6.87
C LYS A 153 3.50 -20.74 -5.63
N ASP A 154 3.33 -20.16 -4.44
CA ASP A 154 3.39 -20.89 -3.17
C ASP A 154 2.04 -21.56 -2.89
N ARG A 155 2.04 -22.89 -2.72
CA ARG A 155 0.88 -23.69 -2.29
C ARG A 155 0.86 -23.83 -0.77
#